data_AF-A0A7R9ZWS5-F1
#
_entry.id   AF-A0A7R9ZWS5-F1
#
_cell.length_a   1.000
_cell.length_b   1.000
_cell.length_c   1.000
_cell.angle_alpha   90.00
_cell.angle_beta   90.00
_cell.angle_gamma   90.00
#
_symmetry.space_group_name_H-M   'P 1'
#
loop_
_entity.id
_entity.type
_entity.pdbx_description
1 polymer ?
#
loop_
_entity_poly.entity_id
_entity_poly.type
_entity_poly.pdbx_seq_one_letter_code
_entity_poly.pdbx_strand_id
1 'polypeptide(L)'
;FGSSGYSCRCVWLNAPSTVTMNSEPLLESVSGKSRAKSRTWALGTGDIVSAVLSPLLLQPYALFTASVIFAGEFQQLGFPLGFLQVLFGYWIGSCILAVMSQVPMPIMAVDYTCSFFFHHVLLNIHTALRASVGAVSAHLLVSHVLAAIAFYSMLTGIAITVMSKTNMTFIVQYVPYQVAGGFAAGAGVLTLK
;
A
#
# COMPACT_ATOMS: atom_id res chain seq x y z
N PHE A 1 31.05 -5.36 -37.77
CA PHE A 1 29.98 -5.24 -36.77
C PHE A 1 29.50 -6.64 -36.39
N GLY A 2 30.10 -7.23 -35.36
CA GLY A 2 29.77 -8.58 -34.90
C GLY A 2 30.14 -8.69 -33.43
N SER A 3 29.12 -8.68 -32.57
CA SER A 3 29.27 -8.68 -31.11
C SER A 3 29.33 -10.11 -30.57
N SER A 4 30.45 -10.43 -29.93
CA SER A 4 30.63 -11.56 -29.00
C SER A 4 30.13 -11.23 -27.60
N GLY A 5 29.61 -12.24 -26.87
CA GLY A 5 29.63 -12.40 -25.40
C GLY A 5 28.74 -11.43 -24.58
N TYR A 6 28.06 -11.79 -23.49
CA TYR A 6 28.36 -12.80 -22.49
C TYR A 6 27.09 -13.33 -21.80
N SER A 7 27.21 -14.60 -21.40
CA SER A 7 26.35 -15.38 -20.51
C SER A 7 26.40 -14.86 -19.07
N CYS A 8 25.25 -14.83 -18.39
CA CYS A 8 25.18 -14.98 -16.93
C CYS A 8 24.06 -15.97 -16.58
N ARG A 9 24.45 -17.25 -16.54
CA ARG A 9 23.76 -18.32 -15.81
C ARG A 9 23.79 -18.01 -14.31
N CYS A 10 22.63 -17.93 -13.66
CA CYS A 10 22.54 -18.25 -12.25
C CYS A 10 22.33 -19.76 -12.13
N VAL A 11 23.43 -20.42 -11.78
CA VAL A 11 23.60 -21.81 -11.39
C VAL A 11 22.75 -22.09 -10.15
N TRP A 12 21.75 -22.97 -10.27
CA TRP A 12 21.24 -23.71 -9.13
C TRP A 12 22.07 -24.99 -8.96
N LEU A 13 22.32 -25.34 -7.71
CA LEU A 13 23.29 -26.31 -7.22
C LEU A 13 23.16 -27.74 -7.82
N ASN A 14 24.34 -28.36 -8.01
CA ASN A 14 24.59 -29.81 -8.10
C ASN A 14 23.91 -30.59 -6.95
N ALA A 15 23.04 -31.56 -7.21
CA ALA A 15 23.28 -33.01 -7.46
C ALA A 15 23.03 -33.87 -6.18
N PRO A 16 22.66 -35.18 -6.23
CA PRO A 16 22.91 -36.13 -7.33
C PRO A 16 21.82 -37.18 -7.71
N SER A 17 22.04 -37.74 -8.90
CA SER A 17 21.79 -39.13 -9.37
C SER A 17 20.39 -39.76 -9.34
N THR A 18 19.83 -40.03 -10.52
CA THR A 18 19.59 -41.41 -11.00
C THR A 18 19.29 -41.43 -12.50
N VAL A 19 19.95 -42.37 -13.15
CA VAL A 19 19.91 -42.68 -14.59
C VAL A 19 18.65 -43.49 -14.90
N THR A 20 17.96 -43.17 -15.99
CA THR A 20 17.44 -44.17 -16.95
C THR A 20 17.21 -43.50 -18.29
N MET A 21 18.01 -43.91 -19.29
CA MET A 21 17.68 -43.71 -20.70
C MET A 21 16.52 -44.64 -21.05
N ASN A 22 15.51 -44.12 -21.75
CA ASN A 22 14.79 -44.89 -22.76
C ASN A 22 14.25 -43.93 -23.84
N SER A 23 14.51 -44.34 -25.08
CA SER A 23 14.22 -43.81 -26.41
C SER A 23 12.87 -43.09 -26.63
N GLU A 24 12.95 -41.95 -27.34
CA GLU A 24 11.88 -41.22 -28.06
C GLU A 24 11.30 -42.06 -29.25
N PRO A 25 10.28 -41.64 -30.07
CA PRO A 25 9.66 -40.31 -30.19
C PRO A 25 8.14 -40.24 -30.54
N LEU A 26 7.65 -39.00 -30.65
CA LEU A 26 6.52 -38.48 -31.45
C LEU A 26 5.08 -38.43 -30.90
N LEU A 27 4.56 -37.19 -30.99
CA LEU A 27 3.16 -36.76 -31.21
C LEU A 27 2.21 -36.78 -30.02
N GLU A 28 2.19 -35.65 -29.28
CA GLU A 28 0.92 -34.91 -29.16
C GLU A 28 1.17 -33.43 -28.87
N SER A 29 1.28 -32.66 -29.96
CA SER A 29 1.27 -31.21 -29.97
C SER A 29 -0.16 -30.68 -29.84
N VAL A 30 -0.85 -30.93 -28.73
CA VAL A 30 -2.13 -30.28 -28.43
C VAL A 30 -2.21 -30.01 -26.93
N SER A 31 -2.67 -28.82 -26.54
CA SER A 31 -2.99 -28.41 -25.15
C SER A 31 -1.96 -27.56 -24.38
N GLY A 32 -1.01 -26.89 -25.06
CA GLY A 32 -0.19 -25.84 -24.42
C GLY A 32 -0.94 -24.55 -24.06
N LYS A 33 -2.11 -24.29 -24.68
CA LYS A 33 -2.89 -23.05 -24.49
C LYS A 33 -3.95 -23.11 -23.39
N SER A 34 -4.37 -24.30 -22.96
CA SER A 34 -5.41 -24.45 -21.93
C SER A 34 -4.87 -24.29 -20.50
N ARG A 35 -3.65 -24.79 -20.22
CA ARG A 35 -2.99 -24.62 -18.92
C ARG A 35 -2.56 -23.19 -18.61
N ALA A 36 -2.17 -22.41 -19.62
CA ALA A 36 -1.79 -21.01 -19.44
C ALA A 36 -2.99 -20.13 -19.05
N LYS A 37 -4.17 -20.40 -19.63
CA LYS A 37 -5.43 -19.77 -19.19
C LYS A 37 -5.85 -20.23 -17.79
N SER A 38 -5.73 -21.51 -17.45
CA SER A 38 -6.06 -21.95 -16.08
C SER A 38 -5.20 -21.28 -15.00
N ARG A 39 -3.94 -20.92 -15.32
CA ARG A 39 -3.04 -20.23 -14.37
C ARG A 39 -3.36 -18.74 -14.24
N THR A 40 -3.74 -18.05 -15.32
CA THR A 40 -4.14 -16.63 -15.26
C THR A 40 -5.50 -16.44 -14.59
N TRP A 41 -6.42 -17.40 -14.71
CA TRP A 41 -7.70 -17.36 -13.99
C TRP A 41 -7.54 -17.72 -12.51
N ALA A 42 -6.62 -18.62 -12.16
CA ALA A 42 -6.26 -18.89 -10.76
C ALA A 42 -5.55 -17.71 -10.09
N LEU A 43 -4.70 -16.99 -10.83
CA LEU A 43 -4.11 -15.70 -10.41
C LEU A 43 -5.21 -14.64 -10.24
N GLY A 44 -6.11 -14.49 -11.21
CA GLY A 44 -7.21 -13.52 -11.15
C GLY A 44 -8.20 -13.78 -10.02
N THR A 45 -8.49 -15.04 -9.66
CA THR A 45 -9.29 -15.33 -8.47
C THR A 45 -8.55 -14.98 -7.19
N GLY A 46 -7.24 -15.19 -7.13
CA GLY A 46 -6.42 -14.77 -5.99
C GLY A 46 -6.42 -13.26 -5.82
N ASP A 47 -6.31 -12.51 -6.91
CA ASP A 47 -6.30 -11.05 -6.90
C ASP A 47 -7.68 -10.48 -6.50
N ILE A 48 -8.78 -11.04 -7.02
CA ILE A 48 -10.15 -10.65 -6.63
C ILE A 48 -10.43 -10.98 -5.16
N VAL A 49 -10.03 -12.18 -4.70
CA VAL A 49 -10.18 -12.59 -3.31
C VAL A 49 -9.36 -11.66 -2.41
N SER A 50 -8.14 -11.30 -2.79
CA SER A 50 -7.32 -10.34 -2.03
C SER A 50 -7.92 -8.93 -2.03
N ALA A 51 -8.52 -8.49 -3.13
CA ALA A 51 -9.18 -7.19 -3.23
C ALA A 51 -10.40 -7.08 -2.30
N VAL A 52 -11.11 -8.19 -2.06
CA VAL A 52 -12.28 -8.23 -1.19
C VAL A 52 -11.90 -8.52 0.26
N LEU A 53 -11.04 -9.51 0.52
CA LEU A 53 -10.66 -9.89 1.88
C LEU A 53 -9.78 -8.84 2.57
N SER A 54 -8.86 -8.19 1.85
CA SER A 54 -7.96 -7.21 2.46
C SER A 54 -8.72 -6.06 3.15
N PRO A 55 -9.62 -5.32 2.48
CA PRO A 55 -10.34 -4.24 3.14
C PRO A 55 -11.29 -4.72 4.25
N LEU A 56 -11.81 -5.95 4.17
CA LEU A 56 -12.59 -6.57 5.25
C LEU A 56 -11.75 -6.82 6.51
N LEU A 57 -10.56 -7.40 6.35
CA LEU A 57 -9.64 -7.65 7.47
C LEU A 57 -9.03 -6.37 8.04
N LEU A 58 -8.94 -5.31 7.24
CA LEU A 58 -8.39 -4.01 7.62
C LEU A 58 -9.43 -3.05 8.25
N GLN A 59 -10.70 -3.46 8.42
CA GLN A 59 -11.70 -2.67 9.14
C GLN A 59 -11.28 -2.21 10.55
N PRO A 60 -10.74 -3.08 11.45
CA PRO A 60 -10.27 -2.64 12.76
C PRO A 60 -9.13 -1.62 12.66
N TYR A 61 -8.31 -1.74 11.62
CA TYR A 61 -7.22 -0.81 11.38
C TYR A 61 -7.73 0.54 10.87
N ALA A 62 -8.76 0.54 10.01
CA ALA A 62 -9.46 1.76 9.61
C ALA A 62 -10.12 2.49 10.79
N LEU A 63 -10.74 1.74 11.71
CA LEU A 63 -11.27 2.29 12.96
C LEU A 63 -10.17 2.93 13.81
N PHE A 64 -9.04 2.23 13.97
CA PHE A 64 -7.90 2.75 14.70
C PHE A 64 -7.37 4.05 14.08
N THR A 65 -7.11 4.06 12.77
CA THR A 65 -6.65 5.26 12.05
C THR A 65 -7.61 6.43 12.21
N ALA A 66 -8.92 6.20 12.05
CA ALA A 66 -9.93 7.24 12.23
C ALA A 66 -9.95 7.78 13.68
N SER A 67 -9.78 6.90 14.67
CA SER A 67 -9.75 7.31 16.08
C SER A 67 -8.53 8.18 16.40
N VAL A 68 -7.37 7.89 15.81
CA VAL A 68 -6.14 8.67 16.00
C VAL A 68 -6.26 10.04 15.33
N ILE A 69 -6.79 10.11 14.10
CA ILE A 69 -6.93 11.37 13.37
C ILE A 69 -7.91 12.31 14.07
N PHE A 70 -9.06 11.79 14.54
CA PHE A 70 -10.12 12.57 15.16
C PHE A 70 -10.12 12.53 16.69
N ALA A 71 -8.99 12.21 17.32
CA ALA A 71 -8.88 12.18 18.77
C ALA A 71 -9.21 13.55 19.42
N GLY A 72 -9.74 13.52 20.66
CA GLY A 72 -10.02 14.71 21.46
C GLY A 72 -11.32 15.43 21.06
N GLU A 73 -11.26 16.76 20.89
CA GLU A 73 -12.44 17.61 20.63
C GLU A 73 -13.16 17.30 19.30
N PHE A 74 -12.53 16.54 18.40
CA PHE A 74 -13.07 16.20 17.09
C PHE A 74 -13.79 14.85 17.03
N GLN A 75 -13.77 14.09 18.12
CA GLN A 75 -14.27 12.71 18.15
C GLN A 75 -15.79 12.64 17.96
N GLN A 76 -16.56 13.58 18.51
CA GLN A 76 -18.02 13.53 18.41
C GLN A 76 -18.57 14.03 17.06
N LEU A 77 -17.85 14.94 16.40
CA LEU A 77 -18.32 15.62 15.19
C LEU A 77 -17.70 15.10 13.90
N GLY A 78 -16.41 14.72 13.93
CA GLY A 78 -15.64 14.34 12.74
C GLY A 78 -15.48 12.83 12.56
N PHE A 79 -15.58 12.04 13.63
CA PHE A 79 -15.32 10.59 13.59
C PHE A 79 -16.19 9.81 12.59
N PRO A 80 -17.53 9.95 12.52
CA PRO A 80 -18.33 9.10 11.63
C PRO A 80 -18.05 9.36 10.15
N LEU A 81 -17.86 10.63 9.77
CA LEU A 81 -17.52 11.01 8.39
C LEU A 81 -16.08 10.60 8.04
N GLY A 82 -15.16 10.83 8.96
CA GLY A 82 -13.75 10.47 8.81
C GLY A 82 -13.54 8.96 8.68
N PHE A 83 -14.24 8.17 9.50
CA PHE A 83 -14.20 6.72 9.43
C PHE A 83 -14.69 6.20 8.06
N LEU A 84 -15.81 6.73 7.57
CA LEU A 84 -16.30 6.37 6.23
C LEU A 84 -15.31 6.73 5.14
N GLN A 85 -14.71 7.93 5.20
CA GLN A 85 -13.70 8.34 4.23
C GLN A 85 -12.48 7.41 4.22
N VAL A 86 -11.97 7.04 5.40
CA VAL A 86 -10.85 6.11 5.52
C VAL A 86 -11.23 4.73 4.99
N LEU A 87 -12.44 4.25 5.29
CA LEU A 87 -12.94 2.95 4.83
C LEU A 87 -13.11 2.91 3.31
N PHE A 88 -13.69 3.95 2.70
CA PHE A 88 -13.77 4.07 1.25
C PHE A 88 -12.38 4.17 0.61
N GLY A 89 -11.45 4.89 1.25
CA GLY A 89 -10.06 4.94 0.82
C GLY A 89 -9.41 3.54 0.79
N TYR A 90 -9.63 2.73 1.84
CA TYR A 90 -9.16 1.35 1.89
C TYR A 90 -9.71 0.48 0.77
N TRP A 91 -11.03 0.55 0.54
CA TRP A 91 -11.68 -0.21 -0.51
C TRP A 91 -11.17 0.19 -1.90
N ILE A 92 -11.19 1.48 -2.22
CA ILE A 92 -10.77 2.00 -3.53
C ILE A 92 -9.29 1.70 -3.74
N GLY A 93 -8.45 1.96 -2.75
CA GLY A 93 -7.01 1.73 -2.83
C GLY A 93 -6.66 0.24 -2.95
N SER A 94 -7.33 -0.65 -2.20
CA SER A 94 -7.12 -2.09 -2.33
C SER A 94 -7.58 -2.61 -3.70
N CYS A 95 -8.66 -2.09 -4.27
CA CYS A 95 -9.09 -2.43 -5.62
C CYS A 95 -8.09 -1.97 -6.69
N ILE A 96 -7.62 -0.73 -6.60
CA ILE A 96 -6.60 -0.20 -7.53
C ILE A 96 -5.31 -1.03 -7.42
N LEU A 97 -4.90 -1.35 -6.19
CA LEU A 97 -3.69 -2.11 -5.94
C LEU A 97 -3.82 -3.55 -6.45
N ALA A 98 -4.96 -4.20 -6.26
CA ALA A 98 -5.19 -5.53 -6.82
C ALA A 98 -5.14 -5.56 -8.35
N VAL A 99 -5.56 -4.48 -9.03
CA VAL A 99 -5.54 -4.41 -10.50
C VAL A 99 -4.18 -3.99 -11.05
N MET A 100 -3.46 -3.09 -10.37
CA MET A 100 -2.23 -2.47 -10.90
C MET A 100 -0.93 -3.05 -10.33
N SER A 101 -1.00 -3.77 -9.20
CA SER A 101 0.20 -4.33 -8.57
C SER A 101 0.78 -5.49 -9.37
N GLN A 102 2.10 -5.49 -9.48
CA GLN A 102 2.88 -6.63 -10.01
C GLN A 102 3.37 -7.55 -8.88
N VAL A 103 3.09 -7.19 -7.62
CA VAL A 103 3.47 -7.94 -6.42
C VAL A 103 2.34 -8.89 -6.04
N PRO A 104 2.62 -10.19 -5.78
CA PRO A 104 1.61 -11.13 -5.35
C PRO A 104 1.04 -10.75 -3.97
N MET A 105 -0.30 -10.71 -3.87
CA MET A 105 -1.06 -10.40 -2.64
C MET A 105 -0.69 -9.07 -1.99
N PRO A 106 -0.94 -7.94 -2.66
CA PRO A 106 -0.58 -6.64 -2.12
C PRO A 106 -1.61 -6.21 -1.06
N ILE A 107 -1.14 -5.91 0.16
CA ILE A 107 -1.98 -5.40 1.25
C ILE A 107 -1.75 -3.90 1.37
N MET A 108 -2.83 -3.13 1.29
CA MET A 108 -2.78 -1.69 1.53
C MET A 108 -3.15 -1.38 2.99
N ALA A 109 -2.22 -0.80 3.73
CA ALA A 109 -2.44 -0.23 5.06
C ALA A 109 -2.08 1.26 5.03
N VAL A 110 -2.87 2.12 5.68
CA VAL A 110 -2.49 3.52 5.91
C VAL A 110 -1.40 3.57 6.96
N ASP A 111 -0.33 4.32 6.72
CA ASP A 111 0.73 4.44 7.71
C ASP A 111 0.26 5.21 8.97
N TYR A 112 0.61 4.69 10.15
CA TYR A 112 0.26 5.33 11.42
C TYR A 112 0.97 6.69 11.60
N THR A 113 2.18 6.86 11.07
CA THR A 113 2.94 8.12 11.11
C THR A 113 2.22 9.20 10.32
N CYS A 114 1.69 8.86 9.14
CA CYS A 114 0.84 9.76 8.37
C CYS A 114 -0.41 10.16 9.17
N SER A 115 -1.00 9.22 9.91
CA SER A 115 -2.19 9.47 10.73
C SER A 115 -1.92 10.48 11.86
N PHE A 116 -0.79 10.34 12.55
CA PHE A 116 -0.34 11.33 13.55
C PHE A 116 -0.04 12.69 12.94
N PHE A 117 0.62 12.72 11.77
CA PHE A 117 0.86 13.97 11.05
C PHE A 117 -0.46 14.68 10.71
N PHE A 118 -1.46 13.96 10.21
CA PHE A 118 -2.77 14.53 9.93
C PHE A 118 -3.47 15.04 11.18
N HIS A 119 -3.37 14.34 12.31
CA HIS A 119 -3.92 14.82 13.58
C HIS A 119 -3.28 16.16 14.00
N HIS A 120 -1.96 16.29 13.88
CA HIS A 120 -1.28 17.56 14.17
C HIS A 120 -1.66 18.68 13.20
N VAL A 121 -1.77 18.40 11.91
CA VAL A 121 -2.25 19.39 10.92
C VAL A 121 -3.67 19.83 11.26
N LEU A 122 -4.54 18.91 11.65
CA LEU A 122 -5.91 19.19 12.05
C LEU A 122 -5.97 20.10 13.28
N LEU A 123 -5.15 19.81 14.31
CA LEU A 123 -5.02 20.67 15.48
C LEU A 123 -4.53 22.08 15.12
N ASN A 124 -3.54 22.21 14.23
CA ASN A 124 -3.02 23.50 13.79
C ASN A 124 -4.05 24.31 12.99
N ILE A 125 -4.83 23.65 12.13
CA ILE A 125 -5.93 24.29 11.41
C ILE A 125 -7.00 24.77 12.38
N HIS A 126 -7.34 23.96 13.38
CA HIS A 126 -8.31 24.33 14.42
C HIS A 126 -7.85 25.52 15.25
N THR A 127 -6.60 25.55 15.71
CA THR A 127 -6.06 26.68 16.47
C THR A 127 -5.99 27.94 15.63
N ALA A 128 -5.60 27.84 14.36
CA ALA A 128 -5.58 28.98 13.43
C ALA A 128 -6.98 29.55 13.14
N LEU A 129 -7.97 28.68 12.91
CA LEU A 129 -9.38 29.08 12.69
C LEU A 129 -10.00 29.68 13.95
N ARG A 130 -9.71 29.10 15.12
CA ARG A 130 -10.17 29.64 16.40
C ARG A 130 -9.57 31.02 16.68
N ALA A 131 -8.32 31.24 16.29
CA ALA A 131 -7.67 32.55 16.41
C ALA A 131 -8.23 33.60 15.45
N SER A 132 -8.72 33.21 14.26
CA SER A 132 -9.22 34.17 13.25
C SER A 132 -10.72 34.47 13.34
N VAL A 133 -11.56 33.49 13.67
CA VAL A 133 -13.03 33.62 13.62
C VAL A 133 -13.68 33.59 15.02
N GLY A 134 -12.94 33.21 16.07
CA GLY A 134 -13.43 33.17 17.45
C GLY A 134 -14.41 32.02 17.71
N ALA A 135 -15.62 32.08 17.13
CA ALA A 135 -16.62 31.02 17.18
C ALA A 135 -16.63 30.24 15.85
N VAL A 136 -15.93 29.11 15.82
CA VAL A 136 -15.84 28.26 14.63
C VAL A 136 -17.07 27.38 14.55
N SER A 137 -17.87 27.53 13.48
CA SER A 137 -18.93 26.57 13.17
C SER A 137 -18.29 25.21 12.87
N ALA A 138 -18.76 24.15 13.54
CA ALA A 138 -18.18 22.82 13.43
C ALA A 138 -18.19 22.28 11.99
N HIS A 139 -19.18 22.67 11.17
CA HIS A 139 -19.24 22.32 9.76
C HIS A 139 -18.13 22.98 8.93
N LEU A 140 -17.79 24.23 9.22
CA LEU A 140 -16.72 24.93 8.53
C LEU A 140 -15.37 24.25 8.80
N LEU A 141 -15.15 23.84 10.05
CA LEU A 141 -13.94 23.12 10.45
C LEU A 141 -13.79 21.80 9.71
N VAL A 142 -14.83 20.97 9.72
CA VAL A 142 -14.82 19.65 9.05
C VAL A 142 -14.57 19.81 7.56
N SER A 143 -15.20 20.78 6.89
CA SER A 143 -14.98 21.03 5.46
C SER A 143 -13.53 21.43 5.13
N HIS A 144 -12.90 22.30 5.93
CA HIS A 144 -11.50 22.70 5.73
C HIS A 144 -10.54 21.55 5.98
N VAL A 145 -10.81 20.71 6.98
CA VAL A 145 -10.02 19.51 7.26
C VAL A 145 -10.11 18.51 6.11
N LEU A 146 -11.32 18.22 5.60
CA LEU A 146 -11.47 17.33 4.45
C LEU A 146 -10.78 17.88 3.20
N ALA A 147 -10.89 19.19 2.96
CA ALA A 147 -10.21 19.85 1.84
C ALA A 147 -8.68 19.75 1.97
N ALA A 148 -8.14 19.97 3.18
CA ALA A 148 -6.71 19.85 3.45
C ALA A 148 -6.21 18.42 3.24
N ILE A 149 -6.95 17.42 3.71
CA ILE A 149 -6.61 16.00 3.51
C ILE A 149 -6.65 15.63 2.02
N ALA A 150 -7.66 16.08 1.28
CA ALA A 150 -7.75 15.85 -0.16
C ALA A 150 -6.58 16.48 -0.92
N PHE A 151 -6.23 17.73 -0.58
CA PHE A 151 -5.11 18.43 -1.19
C PHE A 151 -3.78 17.73 -0.89
N TYR A 152 -3.56 17.31 0.36
CA TYR A 152 -2.37 16.56 0.75
C TYR A 152 -2.28 15.24 -0.02
N SER A 153 -3.37 14.46 -0.09
CA SER A 153 -3.40 13.20 -0.84
C SER A 153 -3.05 13.39 -2.32
N MET A 154 -3.53 14.47 -2.94
CA MET A 154 -3.22 14.79 -4.34
C MET A 154 -1.74 15.14 -4.49
N LEU A 155 -1.19 15.95 -3.59
CA LEU A 155 0.21 16.37 -3.59
C LEU A 155 1.15 15.17 -3.35
N THR A 156 0.79 14.27 -2.43
CA THR A 156 1.52 13.01 -2.21
C THR A 156 1.51 12.13 -3.45
N GLY A 157 0.37 11.99 -4.14
CA GLY A 157 0.29 11.23 -5.38
C GLY A 157 1.19 11.79 -6.49
N ILE A 158 1.22 13.13 -6.63
CA ILE A 158 2.12 13.82 -7.57
C ILE A 158 3.58 13.58 -7.18
N ALA A 159 3.93 13.74 -5.90
CA ALA A 159 5.30 13.52 -5.41
C ALA A 159 5.78 12.09 -5.68
N ILE A 160 4.97 11.08 -5.39
CA ILE A 160 5.28 9.67 -5.67
C ILE A 160 5.46 9.44 -7.17
N THR A 161 4.61 10.04 -8.00
CA THR A 161 4.71 9.93 -9.47
C THR A 161 6.02 10.52 -9.98
N VAL A 162 6.45 11.67 -9.44
CA VAL A 162 7.73 12.29 -9.76
C VAL A 162 8.89 11.41 -9.30
N MET A 163 8.87 10.92 -8.06
CA MET A 163 9.91 10.02 -7.53
C MET A 163 10.03 8.72 -8.32
N SER A 164 8.91 8.17 -8.80
CA SER A 164 8.89 6.99 -9.65
C SER A 164 9.57 7.27 -11.00
N LYS A 165 9.35 8.45 -11.60
CA LYS A 165 10.00 8.86 -12.85
C LYS A 165 11.50 9.14 -12.70
N THR A 166 11.94 9.61 -11.53
CA THR A 166 13.36 9.92 -11.28
C THR A 166 14.19 8.71 -10.83
N ASN A 167 13.62 7.50 -10.82
CA ASN A 167 14.27 6.26 -10.36
C ASN A 167 14.85 6.36 -8.94
N MET A 168 14.35 7.27 -8.10
CA MET A 168 14.81 7.44 -6.71
C MET A 168 14.50 6.23 -5.83
N THR A 169 13.66 5.30 -6.29
CA THR A 169 13.37 4.01 -5.64
C THR A 169 14.63 3.18 -5.38
N PHE A 170 15.71 3.39 -6.16
CA PHE A 170 16.98 2.71 -5.95
C PHE A 170 17.61 3.01 -4.58
N ILE A 171 17.36 4.20 -4.01
CA ILE A 171 17.88 4.61 -2.70
C ILE A 171 17.34 3.72 -1.58
N VAL A 172 16.11 3.21 -1.72
CA VAL A 172 15.47 2.33 -0.73
C VAL A 172 16.21 1.00 -0.60
N GLN A 173 16.95 0.56 -1.63
CA GLN A 173 17.73 -0.68 -1.58
C GLN A 173 18.97 -0.58 -0.70
N TYR A 174 19.42 0.63 -0.35
CA TYR A 174 20.59 0.85 0.49
C TYR A 174 20.27 1.01 1.98
N VAL A 175 19.01 0.86 2.38
CA VAL A 175 18.63 0.98 3.79
C VAL A 175 19.13 -0.27 4.54
N PRO A 176 20.08 -0.13 5.48
CA PRO A 176 20.60 -1.27 6.23
C PRO A 176 19.53 -1.80 7.18
N TYR A 177 19.53 -3.11 7.42
CA TYR A 177 18.52 -3.80 8.22
C TYR A 177 18.38 -3.21 9.64
N GLN A 178 19.48 -2.72 10.21
CA GLN A 178 19.52 -2.09 11.54
C GLN A 178 18.67 -0.81 11.59
N VAL A 179 18.65 -0.01 10.53
CA VAL A 179 17.87 1.24 10.47
C VAL A 179 16.39 0.93 10.30
N ALA A 180 16.05 -0.03 9.44
CA ALA A 180 14.66 -0.47 9.27
C ALA A 180 14.07 -1.06 10.57
N GLY A 181 14.83 -1.91 11.26
CA GLY A 181 14.43 -2.50 12.54
C GLY A 181 14.28 -1.47 13.65
N GLY A 182 15.22 -0.52 13.77
CA GLY A 182 15.15 0.56 14.76
C GLY A 182 13.96 1.50 14.53
N PHE A 183 13.68 1.85 13.27
CA PHE A 183 12.50 2.65 12.92
C PHE A 183 11.20 1.92 13.26
N ALA A 184 11.08 0.64 12.89
CA ALA A 184 9.90 -0.17 13.21
C ALA A 184 9.68 -0.33 14.72
N ALA A 185 10.76 -0.52 15.50
CA ALA A 185 10.67 -0.60 16.95
C ALA A 185 10.25 0.74 17.58
N GLY A 186 10.83 1.86 17.15
CA GLY A 186 10.47 3.20 17.62
C GLY A 186 9.01 3.55 17.30
N ALA A 187 8.55 3.20 16.11
CA ALA A 187 7.16 3.32 15.71
C ALA A 187 6.19 2.48 16.55
N GLY A 188 6.56 1.23 16.86
CA GLY A 188 5.78 0.37 17.74
C GLY A 188 5.64 0.96 19.14
N VAL A 189 6.70 1.57 19.67
CA VAL A 189 6.66 2.26 20.97
C VAL A 189 5.76 3.50 20.92
N LEU A 190 5.81 4.28 19.85
CA LEU A 190 4.97 5.47 19.67
C LEU A 190 3.48 5.14 19.52
N THR A 191 3.13 3.99 18.96
CA THR A 191 1.73 3.57 18.83
C THR A 191 1.16 2.99 20.12
N LEU A 192 2.01 2.48 21.02
CA LEU A 192 1.61 2.00 22.35
C LEU A 192 1.43 3.11 23.39
N LYS A 193 1.98 4.29 23.15
CA LYS A 193 2.01 5.42 24.09
C LYS A 193 0.89 6.42 23.81
#